data_AF-A0A1Q8B3L3-F1
#
_entry.id   AF-A0A1Q8B3L3-F1
#
_cell.length_a   1.000
_cell.length_b   1.000
_cell.length_c   1.000
_cell.angle_alpha   90.00
_cell.angle_beta   90.00
_cell.angle_gamma   90.00
#
_symmetry.space_group_name_H-M   'P 1'
#
loop_
_entity.id
_entity.type
_entity.pdbx_description
1 polymer ?
#
loop_
_entity_poly.entity_id
_entity_poly.type
_entity_poly.pdbx_seq_one_letter_code
_entity_poly.pdbx_strand_id
1 'polypeptide(L)'
;MEAELAIKLQDSGIQYQTQIEIPITTVDFYLPTEPRPLLVFVDGQVHVGKTQMVKDEELRSLLRKKGYRVPELSYKDYSDRKRDELYTQMLHCLGREGQS
;
A
#
# COMPACT_ATOMS: atom_id res chain seq x y z
N MET A 1 -10.44 4.57 7.06
CA MET A 1 -9.33 3.78 7.64
C MET A 1 -7.99 4.34 7.19
N GLU A 2 -7.90 4.88 5.97
CA GLU A 2 -6.69 5.53 5.48
C GLU A 2 -6.23 6.70 6.36
N ALA A 3 -7.12 7.56 6.85
CA ALA A 3 -6.75 8.71 7.67
C ALA A 3 -6.00 8.33 8.97
N GLU A 4 -6.42 7.26 9.66
CA GLU A 4 -5.71 6.80 10.86
C GLU A 4 -4.36 6.15 10.55
N LEU A 5 -4.29 5.38 9.47
CA LEU A 5 -3.04 4.81 8.98
C LEU A 5 -2.06 5.93 8.59
N ALA A 6 -2.57 6.97 7.93
CA ALA A 6 -1.84 8.16 7.54
C ALA A 6 -1.27 8.89 8.78
N ILE A 7 -2.07 9.05 9.84
CA ILE A 7 -1.62 9.62 11.11
C ILE A 7 -0.50 8.77 11.73
N LYS A 8 -0.66 7.44 11.79
CA LYS A 8 0.38 6.52 12.30
C LYS A 8 1.69 6.61 11.50
N LEU A 9 1.60 6.65 10.17
CA LEU A 9 2.76 6.79 9.29
C LEU A 9 3.47 8.12 9.51
N GLN A 10 2.71 9.21 9.66
CA GLN A 10 3.24 10.55 9.91
C GLN A 10 3.92 10.63 11.29
N ASP A 11 3.30 10.07 12.32
CA ASP A 11 3.85 9.97 13.68
C ASP A 11 5.19 9.22 13.69
N SER A 12 5.31 8.18 12.86
CA SER A 12 6.55 7.42 12.69
C SER A 12 7.58 8.06 11.74
N GLY A 13 7.32 9.31 11.33
CA GLY A 13 8.19 10.11 10.46
C GLY A 13 8.33 9.55 9.05
N ILE A 14 7.39 8.70 8.60
CA ILE A 14 7.40 8.10 7.27
C ILE A 14 6.77 9.11 6.31
N GLN A 15 7.51 9.49 5.28
CA GLN A 15 6.96 10.30 4.20
C GLN A 15 6.09 9.42 3.30
N TYR A 16 4.84 9.83 3.12
CA TYR A 16 3.90 9.21 2.21
C TYR A 16 3.10 10.29 1.49
N GLN A 17 2.57 9.92 0.33
CA GLN A 17 1.63 10.71 -0.45
C GLN A 17 0.38 9.85 -0.65
N THR A 18 -0.80 10.45 -0.63
CA THR A 18 -2.05 9.71 -0.83
C THR A 18 -2.71 10.09 -2.14
N GLN A 19 -3.49 9.18 -2.71
CA GLN A 19 -4.26 9.40 -3.94
C GLN A 19 -3.38 9.93 -5.09
N ILE A 20 -2.22 9.30 -5.30
CA ILE A 20 -1.31 9.69 -6.38
C ILE A 20 -1.75 9.00 -7.67
N GLU A 21 -2.03 9.80 -8.69
CA GLU A 21 -2.23 9.31 -10.05
C GLU A 21 -0.85 9.03 -10.67
N ILE A 22 -0.55 7.75 -10.88
CA ILE A 22 0.59 7.32 -11.69
C ILE A 22 0.07 6.93 -13.09
N PRO A 23 0.90 7.00 -14.15
CA PRO A 23 0.46 6.69 -15.52
C PRO A 23 -0.06 5.26 -15.72
N ILE A 24 0.06 4.42 -14.70
CA ILE A 24 -0.44 3.05 -14.68
C ILE A 24 -1.81 2.99 -13.95
N THR A 25 -1.99 3.66 -12.80
CA THR A 25 -3.21 3.62 -11.97
C THR A 25 -3.23 4.77 -10.93
N THR A 26 -4.31 4.90 -10.18
CA THR A 26 -4.29 5.68 -8.93
C THR A 26 -3.91 4.79 -7.76
N VAL A 27 -3.00 5.25 -6.91
CA VAL A 27 -2.55 4.54 -5.71
C VAL A 27 -3.01 5.26 -4.44
N ASP A 28 -3.52 4.51 -3.46
CA ASP A 28 -4.01 5.06 -2.20
C ASP A 28 -2.87 5.66 -1.37
N PHE A 29 -1.75 4.94 -1.24
CA PHE A 29 -0.54 5.47 -0.61
C PHE A 29 0.72 5.19 -1.43
N TYR A 30 1.43 6.25 -1.76
CA TYR A 30 2.74 6.23 -2.37
C TYR A 30 3.79 6.63 -1.36
N LEU A 31 4.73 5.73 -1.07
CA LEU A 31 5.85 6.01 -0.17
C LEU A 31 7.14 6.06 -0.99
N PRO A 32 7.76 7.25 -1.15
CA PRO A 32 9.02 7.41 -1.87
C PRO A 32 10.19 6.92 -1.02
N THR A 33 10.27 5.61 -0.83
CA THR A 33 11.26 5.00 0.07
C THR A 33 12.45 4.49 -0.71
N GLU A 34 13.65 4.74 -0.22
CA GLU A 34 14.87 4.25 -0.87
C GLU A 34 15.23 2.84 -0.36
N PRO A 35 15.70 1.93 -1.22
CA PRO A 35 16.04 2.11 -2.64
C PRO A 35 14.89 1.87 -3.62
N ARG A 36 13.69 1.47 -3.15
CA ARG A 36 12.52 1.20 -4.01
C ARG A 36 11.24 1.78 -3.40
N PRO A 37 10.52 2.65 -4.13
CA PRO A 37 9.25 3.20 -3.67
C PRO A 37 8.21 2.09 -3.44
N LEU A 38 7.47 2.23 -2.34
CA LEU A 38 6.39 1.33 -1.95
C LEU A 38 5.06 1.94 -2.39
N LEU A 39 4.27 1.17 -3.13
CA LEU A 39 2.91 1.51 -3.55
C LEU A 39 1.94 0.64 -2.78
N VAL A 40 1.07 1.25 -1.97
CA VAL A 40 0.07 0.53 -1.20
C VAL A 40 -1.30 0.82 -1.76
N PHE A 41 -2.00 -0.25 -2.11
CA PHE A 41 -3.37 -0.22 -2.59
C PHE A 41 -4.27 -0.72 -1.45
N VAL A 42 -5.21 0.11 -1.04
CA VAL A 42 -6.19 -0.19 -0.01
C VAL A 42 -7.49 -0.57 -0.71
N ASP A 43 -7.56 -1.82 -1.18
CA ASP A 43 -8.75 -2.33 -1.83
C ASP A 43 -9.80 -2.70 -0.78
N GLY A 44 -10.88 -1.92 -0.74
CA GLY A 44 -12.08 -2.28 -0.02
C GLY A 44 -12.88 -3.28 -0.84
N GLN A 45 -13.24 -4.41 -0.22
CA GLN A 45 -13.97 -5.51 -0.87
C GLN A 45 -15.34 -5.12 -1.50
N VAL A 46 -15.76 -3.87 -1.38
CA VAL A 46 -16.91 -3.28 -2.06
C VAL A 46 -16.72 -3.07 -3.57
N HIS A 47 -15.48 -3.14 -4.11
CA HIS A 47 -15.22 -3.03 -5.57
C HIS A 47 -14.85 -4.35 -6.26
N VAL A 48 -15.34 -5.49 -5.76
CA VAL A 48 -15.12 -6.80 -6.40
C VAL A 48 -16.05 -7.01 -7.59
N GLY A 49 -15.88 -6.19 -8.64
CA GLY A 49 -16.22 -6.60 -9.99
C GLY A 49 -15.10 -7.49 -10.51
N LYS A 50 -15.39 -8.73 -10.95
CA LYS A 50 -14.40 -9.67 -11.53
C LYS A 50 -13.46 -9.03 -12.57
N THR A 51 -13.94 -8.00 -13.28
CA THR A 51 -13.18 -7.25 -14.29
C THR A 51 -12.16 -6.27 -13.70
N GLN A 52 -12.40 -5.70 -12.52
CA GLN A 52 -11.40 -4.87 -11.82
C GLN A 52 -10.24 -5.75 -11.33
N MET A 53 -10.53 -6.91 -10.72
CA MET A 53 -9.50 -7.81 -10.17
C MET A 53 -8.43 -8.22 -11.21
N VAL A 54 -8.84 -8.52 -12.45
CA VAL A 54 -7.89 -8.89 -13.52
C VAL A 54 -7.04 -7.70 -13.95
N LYS A 55 -7.62 -6.49 -13.97
CA LYS A 55 -6.86 -5.27 -14.23
C LYS A 55 -5.87 -5.03 -13.10
N ASP A 56 -6.28 -5.13 -11.84
CA ASP A 56 -5.39 -4.97 -10.68
C ASP A 56 -4.23 -5.97 -10.65
N GLU A 57 -4.47 -7.22 -11.06
CA GLU A 57 -3.41 -8.23 -11.16
C GLU A 57 -2.36 -7.90 -12.23
N GLU A 58 -2.80 -7.57 -13.45
CA GLU A 58 -1.93 -7.12 -14.54
C GLU A 58 -1.12 -5.89 -14.13
N LEU A 59 -1.79 -4.97 -13.47
CA LEU A 59 -1.24 -3.70 -13.02
C LEU A 59 -0.16 -3.88 -11.95
N ARG A 60 -0.42 -4.77 -10.98
CA ARG A 60 0.60 -5.21 -10.03
C ARG A 60 1.78 -5.86 -10.70
N SER A 61 1.55 -6.69 -11.70
CA SER A 61 2.62 -7.35 -12.43
C SER A 61 3.52 -6.32 -13.13
N LEU A 62 2.93 -5.27 -13.71
CA LEU A 62 3.65 -4.15 -14.30
C LEU A 62 4.45 -3.34 -13.26
N LEU A 63 3.84 -3.02 -12.12
CA LEU A 63 4.51 -2.29 -11.04
C LEU A 63 5.70 -3.06 -10.46
N ARG A 64 5.53 -4.37 -10.23
CA ARG A 64 6.62 -5.26 -9.81
C ARG A 64 7.73 -5.33 -10.85
N LYS A 65 7.39 -5.39 -12.15
CA LYS A 65 8.37 -5.33 -13.25
C LYS A 65 9.11 -4.00 -13.31
N LYS A 66 8.46 -2.88 -13.01
CA LYS A 66 9.12 -1.57 -12.88
C LYS A 66 9.98 -1.43 -11.63
N GLY A 67 9.98 -2.41 -10.74
CA GLY A 67 10.78 -2.41 -9.51
C GLY A 67 10.09 -1.76 -8.32
N TYR A 68 8.80 -1.45 -8.41
CA TYR A 68 8.01 -1.01 -7.25
C TYR A 68 7.64 -2.19 -6.36
N ARG A 69 7.56 -1.96 -5.05
CA ARG A 69 6.96 -2.93 -4.12
C ARG A 69 5.48 -2.63 -3.97
N VAL A 70 4.66 -3.66 -4.20
CA VAL A 70 3.20 -3.54 -4.12
C VAL A 70 2.63 -4.58 -3.16
N PRO A 71 2.55 -4.30 -1.85
CA PRO A 71 1.84 -5.15 -0.91
C PRO A 71 0.32 -5.11 -1.19
N GLU A 72 -0.31 -6.28 -1.22
CA GLU A 72 -1.76 -6.42 -1.28
C GLU A 72 -2.36 -6.21 0.10
N LEU A 73 -3.14 -5.15 0.27
CA LEU A 73 -3.87 -4.91 1.51
C LEU A 73 -5.37 -4.99 1.23
N SER A 74 -5.88 -6.23 1.16
CA SER A 74 -7.32 -6.48 1.12
C SER A 74 -7.89 -6.45 2.54
N TYR A 75 -8.90 -5.62 2.78
CA TYR A 75 -9.66 -5.65 4.02
C TYR A 75 -11.10 -6.15 3.76
N LYS A 76 -11.49 -7.18 4.52
CA LYS A 76 -12.88 -7.67 4.56
C LYS A 76 -13.77 -6.82 5.46
N ASP A 77 -13.21 -6.39 6.60
CA ASP A 77 -13.95 -5.67 7.65
C ASP A 77 -13.04 -4.65 8.35
N TYR A 78 -13.64 -3.58 8.85
CA TYR A 78 -12.97 -2.59 9.66
C TYR A 78 -12.57 -3.19 11.01
N SER A 79 -11.26 -3.30 11.29
CA SER A 79 -10.74 -3.73 12.58
C SER A 79 -9.37 -3.13 12.85
N ASP A 80 -9.16 -2.60 14.06
CA ASP A 80 -7.88 -2.03 14.52
C ASP A 80 -6.70 -2.97 14.32
N ARG A 81 -6.96 -4.27 14.44
CA ARG A 81 -5.98 -5.34 14.22
C ARG A 81 -5.48 -5.37 12.77
N LYS A 82 -6.38 -5.15 11.80
CA LYS A 82 -6.02 -5.11 10.38
C LYS A 82 -5.14 -3.91 10.10
N ARG A 83 -5.50 -2.72 10.61
CA ARG A 83 -4.67 -1.51 10.52
C ARG A 83 -3.25 -1.75 11.03
N ASP A 84 -3.11 -2.45 12.16
CA ASP A 84 -1.79 -2.78 12.71
C ASP A 84 -1.00 -3.77 11.84
N GLU A 85 -1.66 -4.78 11.26
CA GLU A 85 -1.05 -5.66 10.26
C GLU A 85 -0.62 -4.91 8.99
N LEU A 86 -1.45 -3.98 8.49
CA LEU A 86 -1.14 -3.15 7.33
C LEU A 86 0.10 -2.30 7.61
N TYR A 87 0.10 -1.65 8.78
CA TYR A 87 1.21 -0.83 9.23
C TYR A 87 2.50 -1.64 9.40
N THR A 88 2.42 -2.83 9.99
CA THR A 88 3.56 -3.74 10.16
C THR A 88 4.08 -4.23 8.81
N GLN A 89 3.20 -4.61 7.87
CA GLN A 89 3.62 -5.01 6.52
C GLN A 89 4.30 -3.86 5.76
N MET A 90 3.82 -2.63 5.94
CA MET A 90 4.48 -1.45 5.40
C MET A 90 5.87 -1.29 6.02
N LEU A 91 6.01 -1.35 7.35
CA LEU A 91 7.32 -1.30 8.02
C LEU A 91 8.29 -2.40 7.58
N HIS A 92 7.81 -3.63 7.43
CA HIS A 92 8.57 -4.76 6.90
C HIS A 92 9.04 -4.48 5.46
N CYS A 93 8.14 -3.97 4.62
CA CYS A 93 8.46 -3.57 3.24
C CYS A 93 9.41 -2.38 3.16
N LEU A 94 9.39 -1.49 4.15
CA LEU A 94 10.34 -0.38 4.29
C LEU A 94 11.72 -0.84 4.75
N GLY A 95 11.88 -2.12 5.13
CA GLY A 95 13.14 -2.64 5.67
C GLY A 95 13.52 -2.00 7.00
N ARG A 96 12.54 -1.45 7.74
CA ARG A 96 12.75 -0.91 9.09
C ARG A 96 12.68 -2.00 10.17
N GLU A 97 12.31 -3.23 9.80
CA GLU A 97 12.57 -4.40 10.64
C GLU A 97 14.01 -4.87 10.42
N GLY A 98 14.91 -4.51 11.35
CA GLY A 98 16.21 -5.14 11.50
C GLY A 98 17.43 -4.29 11.09
N GLN A 99 17.71 -3.22 11.83
CA GLN A 99 19.08 -3.03 12.31
C GLN A 99 19.13 -3.60 13.73
N SER A 100 19.59 -4.83 13.86
CA SER A 100 20.15 -5.38 15.10
C SER A 100 21.38 -6.18 14.72
#